data_AF-A0A955CFU9-F1
#
_entry.id   AF-A0A955CFU9-F1
#
_cell.length_a   1.000
_cell.length_b   1.000
_cell.length_c   1.000
_cell.angle_alpha   90.00
_cell.angle_beta   90.00
_cell.angle_gamma   90.00
#
_symmetry.space_group_name_H-M   'P 1'
#
loop_
_entity.id
_entity.type
_entity.pdbx_description
1 polymer ?
#
loop_
_entity_poly.entity_id
_entity_poly.type
_entity_poly.pdbx_seq_one_letter_code
_entity_poly.pdbx_strand_id
1 'polypeptide(L)'
;MSDRDRVNDLIEVLQRERDELRVKLHLAGQEAKQEYDRLTDRIGELVRQYEPTRDAVEETAENVWAALKLAAEEMKAGFGRVRKSLESDE
;
A
#
# COMPACT_ATOMS: atom_id res chain seq x y z
N MET A 1 18.34 -2.89 9.21
CA MET A 1 17.37 -2.44 8.21
C MET A 1 17.21 -0.94 8.36
N SER A 2 17.54 -0.22 7.29
CA SER A 2 17.29 1.22 7.13
C SER A 2 15.78 1.48 7.00
N ASP A 3 15.34 2.72 7.24
CA ASP A 3 13.95 3.09 6.97
C ASP A 3 13.60 3.00 5.47
N ARG A 4 14.58 3.20 4.59
CA ARG A 4 14.43 2.91 3.16
C ARG A 4 14.08 1.44 2.91
N ASP A 5 14.80 0.51 3.54
CA ASP A 5 14.54 -0.93 3.36
C ASP A 5 13.13 -1.28 3.84
N ARG A 6 12.73 -0.74 5.00
CA ARG A 6 11.38 -0.94 5.56
C ARG A 6 10.28 -0.42 4.63
N VAL A 7 10.46 0.77 4.06
CA VAL A 7 9.49 1.34 3.12
C VAL A 7 9.44 0.52 1.83
N ASN A 8 10.59 0.05 1.32
CA ASN A 8 10.64 -0.84 0.17
C ASN A 8 9.84 -2.13 0.42
N ASP A 9 10.10 -2.81 1.55
CA ASP A 9 9.39 -4.04 1.93
C ASP A 9 7.89 -3.81 2.05
N LEU A 10 7.47 -2.67 2.62
CA LEU A 10 6.05 -2.31 2.71
C LEU A 10 5.42 -2.08 1.34
N ILE A 11 6.10 -1.40 0.42
CA ILE A 11 5.62 -1.20 -0.95
C ILE A 11 5.44 -2.54 -1.68
N GLU A 12 6.42 -3.44 -1.55
CA GLU A 12 6.33 -4.79 -2.15
C GLU A 12 5.15 -5.59 -1.59
N VAL A 13 4.92 -5.52 -0.28
CA VAL A 13 3.75 -6.13 0.37
C VAL A 13 2.45 -5.54 -0.19
N LEU A 14 2.33 -4.21 -0.26
CA LEU A 14 1.13 -3.54 -0.78
C LEU A 14 0.83 -3.93 -2.24
N GLN A 15 1.86 -4.00 -3.08
CA GLN A 15 1.70 -4.43 -4.47
C GLN A 15 1.21 -5.88 -4.56
N ARG A 16 1.78 -6.77 -3.74
CA ARG A 16 1.31 -8.16 -3.67
C ARG A 16 -0.14 -8.26 -3.19
N GLU A 17 -0.49 -7.54 -2.11
CA GLU A 17 -1.87 -7.52 -1.60
C GLU A 17 -2.86 -6.98 -2.63
N ARG A 18 -2.50 -5.91 -3.35
CA ARG A 18 -3.29 -5.38 -4.46
C ARG A 18 -3.54 -6.44 -5.54
N ASP A 19 -2.50 -7.18 -5.93
CA ASP A 19 -2.60 -8.17 -6.99
C ASP A 19 -3.42 -9.39 -6.54
N GLU A 20 -3.25 -9.84 -5.30
CA GLU A 20 -4.05 -10.90 -4.68
C GLU A 20 -5.53 -10.52 -4.53
N LEU A 21 -5.82 -9.28 -4.12
CA LEU A 21 -7.20 -8.82 -3.98
C LEU A 21 -7.86 -8.61 -5.33
N ARG A 22 -7.10 -8.20 -6.36
CA ARG A 22 -7.61 -8.07 -7.74
C ARG A 22 -8.28 -9.33 -8.22
N VAL A 23 -7.67 -10.49 -7.96
CA VAL A 23 -8.21 -11.77 -8.45
C VAL A 23 -9.49 -12.16 -7.73
N LYS A 24 -9.67 -11.74 -6.46
CA LYS A 24 -10.87 -12.00 -5.66
C LYS A 24 -11.96 -10.92 -5.79
N LEU A 25 -11.63 -9.79 -6.40
CA LEU A 25 -12.48 -8.61 -6.47
C LEU A 25 -13.84 -8.86 -7.16
N HIS A 26 -13.91 -9.85 -8.05
CA HIS A 26 -15.16 -10.22 -8.72
C HIS A 26 -16.25 -10.71 -7.75
N LEU A 27 -15.85 -11.27 -6.60
CA LEU A 27 -16.76 -11.70 -5.52
C LEU A 27 -17.20 -10.55 -4.61
N ALA A 28 -16.59 -9.38 -4.73
CA ALA A 28 -16.77 -8.27 -3.81
C ALA A 28 -18.05 -7.45 -4.09
N GLY A 29 -18.67 -6.96 -3.02
CA GLY A 29 -19.65 -5.87 -3.07
C GLY A 29 -19.07 -4.54 -3.61
N GLN A 30 -19.96 -3.60 -3.96
CA GLN A 30 -19.54 -2.31 -4.54
C GLN A 30 -18.65 -1.47 -3.61
N GLU A 31 -18.86 -1.54 -2.29
CA GLU A 31 -18.06 -0.78 -1.31
C GLU A 31 -16.62 -1.28 -1.27
N ALA A 32 -16.43 -2.60 -1.22
CA ALA A 32 -15.10 -3.21 -1.24
C ALA A 32 -14.36 -2.92 -2.56
N LYS A 33 -15.08 -2.88 -3.69
CA LYS A 33 -14.52 -2.46 -4.99
C LYS A 33 -14.02 -1.02 -4.96
N GLN A 34 -14.84 -0.09 -4.48
CA GLN A 34 -14.45 1.32 -4.39
C GLN A 34 -13.25 1.54 -3.46
N GLU A 35 -13.21 0.86 -2.31
CA GLU A 35 -12.07 0.96 -1.40
C GLU A 35 -10.80 0.36 -2.03
N TYR A 36 -10.92 -0.78 -2.71
CA TYR A 36 -9.80 -1.38 -3.45
C TYR A 36 -9.24 -0.43 -4.52
N ASP A 37 -10.10 0.21 -5.32
CA ASP A 37 -9.68 1.13 -6.38
C ASP A 37 -8.96 2.34 -5.77
N ARG A 38 -9.51 2.94 -4.71
CA ARG A 38 -8.88 4.05 -3.98
C ARG A 38 -7.50 3.69 -3.43
N LEU A 39 -7.36 2.50 -2.85
CA LEU A 39 -6.08 2.04 -2.31
C LEU A 39 -5.06 1.75 -3.43
N THR A 40 -5.53 1.24 -4.57
CA THR A 40 -4.71 1.00 -5.76
C THR A 40 -4.13 2.31 -6.31
N ASP A 41 -4.94 3.36 -6.40
CA ASP A 41 -4.48 4.68 -6.81
C ASP A 41 -3.45 5.25 -5.84
N ARG A 42 -3.68 5.11 -4.52
CA ARG A 42 -2.74 5.53 -3.47
C ARG A 42 -1.41 4.76 -3.52
N ILE A 43 -1.39 3.48 -3.89
CA ILE A 43 -0.12 2.75 -4.16
C ILE A 43 0.65 3.46 -5.28
N GLY A 44 -0.04 3.85 -6.36
CA GLY A 44 0.59 4.55 -7.48
C GLY A 44 1.23 5.88 -7.03
N GLU A 45 0.55 6.63 -6.17
CA GLU A 45 1.08 7.85 -5.56
C GLU A 45 2.29 7.59 -4.65
N LEU A 46 2.21 6.55 -3.81
CA LEU A 46 3.27 6.15 -2.90
C LEU A 46 4.55 5.79 -3.68
N VAL A 47 4.42 5.00 -4.75
CA VAL A 47 5.54 4.62 -5.62
C VAL A 47 6.17 5.84 -6.28
N ARG A 48 5.36 6.77 -6.81
CA ARG A 48 5.86 8.01 -7.42
C ARG A 48 6.64 8.90 -6.45
N GLN A 49 6.28 8.89 -5.17
CA GLN A 49 7.01 9.63 -4.13
C GLN A 49 8.25 8.86 -3.64
N TYR A 50 8.19 7.54 -3.63
CA TYR A 50 9.28 6.66 -3.23
C TYR A 50 10.45 6.68 -4.22
N GLU A 51 10.19 6.55 -5.51
CA GLU A 51 11.23 6.46 -6.57
C GLU A 51 12.30 7.56 -6.49
N PRO A 52 11.96 8.86 -6.44
CA PRO A 52 12.97 9.92 -6.35
C PRO A 52 13.68 9.95 -4.99
N THR A 53 13.06 9.42 -3.94
CA THR A 53 13.61 9.40 -2.58
C THR A 53 14.60 8.24 -2.38
N ARG A 54 14.47 7.16 -3.14
CA ARG A 54 15.30 5.95 -3.03
C ARG A 54 16.80 6.21 -3.15
N ASP A 55 17.16 7.13 -4.04
CA ASP A 55 18.55 7.46 -4.34
C ASP A 55 19.05 8.70 -3.54
N ALA A 56 18.20 9.27 -2.67
CA ALA A 56 18.56 10.40 -1.81
C ALA A 56 19.40 9.97 -0.59
N VAL A 57 20.18 10.90 -0.05
CA VAL A 57 20.97 10.66 1.18
C VAL A 57 20.03 10.49 2.38
N GLU A 58 20.23 9.43 3.16
CA GLU A 58 19.32 9.00 4.23
C GLU A 58 19.02 10.10 5.26
N GLU A 59 20.05 10.83 5.72
CA GLU A 59 19.89 11.98 6.65
C GLU A 59 19.02 13.12 6.09
N THR A 60 19.02 13.33 4.77
CA THR A 60 18.21 14.40 4.15
C THR A 60 16.76 13.99 3.92
N ALA A 61 16.47 12.69 4.01
CA ALA A 61 15.19 12.11 3.64
C ALA A 61 14.45 11.47 4.83
N GLU A 62 14.98 11.52 6.06
CA GLU A 62 14.38 10.87 7.24
C GLU A 62 12.89 11.20 7.43
N ASN A 63 12.51 12.48 7.32
CA ASN A 63 11.12 12.90 7.41
C ASN A 63 10.25 12.36 6.26
N VAL A 64 10.82 12.24 5.07
CA VAL A 64 10.14 11.68 3.89
C VAL A 64 9.94 10.18 4.08
N TRP A 65 10.95 9.47 4.58
CA TRP A 65 10.86 8.04 4.91
C TRP A 65 9.79 7.76 5.96
N ALA A 66 9.71 8.57 7.01
CA ALA A 66 8.67 8.46 8.03
C ALA A 66 7.27 8.66 7.44
N ALA A 67 7.08 9.66 6.56
CA ALA A 67 5.81 9.92 5.90
C ALA A 67 5.40 8.79 4.95
N LEU A 68 6.33 8.29 4.13
CA LEU A 68 6.10 7.16 3.23
C LEU A 68 5.73 5.89 4.01
N LYS A 69 6.42 5.63 5.12
CA LYS A 69 6.13 4.49 5.99
C LYS A 69 4.72 4.58 6.57
N LEU A 70 4.34 5.73 7.12
CA LEU A 70 3.02 5.94 7.69
C LEU A 70 1.91 5.74 6.64
N ALA A 71 2.10 6.30 5.44
CA ALA A 71 1.18 6.13 4.33
C ALA A 71 1.05 4.65 3.91
N ALA A 72 2.17 3.93 3.85
CA ALA A 72 2.18 2.51 3.50
C ALA A 72 1.47 1.64 4.56
N GLU A 73 1.68 1.92 5.85
CA GLU A 73 1.00 1.23 6.95
C GLU A 73 -0.52 1.48 6.94
N GLU A 74 -0.95 2.71 6.64
CA GLU A 74 -2.36 3.06 6.48
C GLU A 74 -3.00 2.27 5.31
N MET A 75 -2.31 2.21 4.17
CA MET A 75 -2.79 1.44 3.00
C MET A 75 -2.90 -0.05 3.31
N LYS A 76 -1.93 -0.61 4.04
CA LYS A 76 -1.94 -2.01 4.45
C LYS A 76 -3.13 -2.32 5.35
N ALA A 77 -3.44 -1.43 6.30
CA ALA A 77 -4.63 -1.54 7.11
C ALA A 77 -5.92 -1.47 6.25
N GLY A 78 -5.93 -0.63 5.20
CA GLY A 78 -6.99 -0.54 4.21
C GLY A 78 -7.23 -1.86 3.46
N PHE A 79 -6.19 -2.44 2.87
CA PHE A 79 -6.30 -3.73 2.19
C PHE A 79 -6.69 -4.86 3.15
N GLY A 80 -6.27 -4.79 4.41
CA GLY A 80 -6.76 -5.68 5.46
C GLY A 80 -8.28 -5.61 5.66
N ARG A 81 -8.90 -4.43 5.55
CA ARG A 81 -10.36 -4.28 5.59
C ARG A 81 -11.03 -4.85 4.35
N VAL A 82 -10.51 -4.54 3.15
CA VAL A 82 -11.01 -5.10 1.88
C VAL A 82 -10.99 -6.63 1.93
N ARG A 83 -9.87 -7.22 2.39
CA ARG A 83 -9.75 -8.67 2.56
C ARG A 83 -10.83 -9.24 3.48
N LYS A 84 -11.04 -8.63 4.65
CA LYS A 84 -12.08 -9.08 5.60
C LYS A 84 -13.49 -9.00 5.01
N SER A 85 -13.78 -7.96 4.23
CA SER A 85 -15.07 -7.85 3.54
C SER A 85 -15.28 -8.97 2.53
N LEU A 86 -14.22 -9.44 1.86
CA LEU A 86 -14.31 -10.59 0.94
C LEU A 86 -14.53 -11.92 1.66
N GLU A 87 -14.01 -12.08 2.88
CA GLU A 87 -14.16 -13.31 3.69
C GLU A 87 -15.50 -13.38 4.44
N SER A 88 -16.19 -12.25 4.62
CA SER A 88 -17.46 -12.18 5.36
C SER A 88 -18.69 -12.38 4.47
N ASP A 89 -18.52 -12.46 3.15
CA ASP A 89 -19.58 -12.72 2.16
C ASP A 89 -19.71 -14.24 1.81
N GLU A 90 -18.96 -15.13 2.49
CA GLU A 90 -19.14 -16.61 2.50
C GLU A 90 -20.11 -17.07 3.61
#